data_AF-A0A810MSZ6-F1
#
_entry.id   AF-A0A810MSZ6-F1
#
_cell.length_a   1.000
_cell.length_b   1.000
_cell.length_c   1.000
_cell.angle_alpha   90.00
_cell.angle_beta   90.00
_cell.angle_gamma   90.00
#
_symmetry.space_group_name_H-M   'P 1'
#
loop_
_entity.id
_entity.type
_entity.pdbx_description
1 polymer ?
#
loop_
_entity_poly.entity_id
_entity_poly.type
_entity_poly.pdbx_seq_one_letter_code
_entity_poly.pdbx_strand_id
1 'polypeptide(L)'
;MEGQAELERDLLRSVDALRDALTFLVRYDQLTALSRGEPAGSGGSVLADRVHEGLAAANRVLVGVRAGRWSAPCHLDPACPHRPDCGGPPSFGAGAQEPPGSWVPRIGHEPGE
;
A
#
# COMPACT_ATOMS: atom_id res chain seq x y z
N MET A 1 -18.48 9.16 22.52
CA MET A 1 -17.07 9.60 22.62
C MET A 1 -16.09 8.42 22.71
N GLU A 2 -16.48 7.25 23.20
CA GLU A 2 -15.59 6.08 23.33
C GLU A 2 -15.03 5.55 22.00
N GLY A 3 -15.84 5.48 20.94
CA GLY A 3 -15.39 4.94 19.64
C GLY A 3 -14.29 5.75 18.93
N GLN A 4 -14.19 7.06 19.18
CA GLN A 4 -13.11 7.88 18.61
C GLN A 4 -11.78 7.61 19.30
N ALA A 5 -11.79 7.40 20.62
CA ALA A 5 -10.60 7.09 21.38
C ALA A 5 -10.07 5.68 21.07
N GLU A 6 -10.95 4.73 20.80
CA GLU A 6 -10.59 3.39 20.35
C GLU A 6 -9.96 3.41 18.94
N LEU A 7 -10.62 4.10 17.99
CA LEU A 7 -10.08 4.30 16.66
C LEU A 7 -8.70 4.97 16.67
N GLU A 8 -8.49 6.00 17.49
CA GLU A 8 -7.19 6.65 17.62
C GLU A 8 -6.12 5.66 18.13
N ARG A 9 -6.43 4.84 19.14
CA ARG A 9 -5.49 3.82 19.64
C ARG A 9 -5.15 2.77 18.59
N ASP A 10 -6.12 2.34 17.80
CA ASP A 10 -5.90 1.33 16.75
C ASP A 10 -5.10 1.90 15.58
N LEU A 11 -5.33 3.17 15.23
CA LEU A 11 -4.50 3.89 14.26
C LEU A 11 -3.07 4.07 14.76
N LEU A 12 -2.86 4.41 16.04
CA LEU A 12 -1.52 4.52 16.62
C LEU A 12 -0.79 3.18 16.59
N ARG A 13 -1.45 2.09 16.99
CA ARG A 13 -0.89 0.73 16.92
C ARG A 13 -0.52 0.34 15.49
N SER A 14 -1.36 0.69 14.52
CA SER A 14 -1.12 0.43 13.10
C SER A 14 0.06 1.25 12.56
N VAL A 15 0.19 2.52 12.97
CA VAL A 15 1.31 3.39 12.59
C VAL A 15 2.64 2.87 13.14
N ASP A 16 2.66 2.38 14.38
CA ASP A 16 3.86 1.79 14.96
C ASP A 16 4.25 0.49 14.24
N ALA A 17 3.29 -0.39 13.94
CA ALA A 17 3.55 -1.60 13.14
C ALA A 17 4.12 -1.27 11.75
N LEU A 18 3.62 -0.21 11.09
CA LEU A 18 4.14 0.24 9.80
C LEU A 18 5.57 0.79 9.89
N ARG A 19 5.93 1.47 10.99
CA ARG A 19 7.31 1.92 11.24
C ARG A 19 8.27 0.75 11.41
N ASP A 20 7.86 -0.26 12.16
CA ASP A 20 8.66 -1.47 12.36
C ASP A 20 8.83 -2.23 11.03
N ALA A 21 7.76 -2.36 10.25
CA ALA A 21 7.80 -2.95 8.92
C ALA A 21 8.75 -2.19 7.98
N LEU A 22 8.69 -0.86 7.94
CA LEU A 22 9.59 -0.04 7.14
C LEU A 22 11.06 -0.24 7.56
N THR A 23 11.31 -0.26 8.87
CA THR A 23 12.65 -0.49 9.42
C THR A 23 13.20 -1.85 9.00
N PHE A 24 12.37 -2.88 9.06
CA PHE A 24 12.72 -4.21 8.58
C PHE A 24 13.05 -4.21 7.09
N LEU A 25 12.19 -3.61 6.25
CA LEU A 25 12.38 -3.58 4.79
C LEU A 25 13.67 -2.87 4.40
N VAL A 26 13.93 -1.69 4.98
CA VAL A 26 15.18 -0.95 4.73
C VAL A 26 16.40 -1.78 5.12
N ARG A 27 16.36 -2.47 6.26
CA ARG A 27 17.46 -3.33 6.71
C ARG A 27 17.62 -4.55 5.80
N TYR A 28 16.53 -5.15 5.36
CA TYR A 28 16.53 -6.27 4.44
C TYR A 28 17.13 -5.89 3.08
N ASP A 29 16.75 -4.74 2.55
CA ASP A 29 17.27 -4.21 1.28
C ASP A 29 18.79 -3.99 1.37
N GLN A 30 19.27 -3.41 2.48
CA GLN A 30 20.70 -3.22 2.74
C GLN A 30 21.47 -4.55 2.79
N LEU A 31 20.97 -5.54 3.53
CA LEU A 31 21.59 -6.86 3.61
C LEU A 31 21.61 -7.56 2.24
N THR A 32 20.53 -7.39 1.47
CA THR A 32 20.43 -7.95 0.11
C THR A 32 21.43 -7.29 -0.83
N ALA A 33 21.58 -5.96 -0.79
CA ALA A 33 22.59 -5.24 -1.58
C ALA A 33 24.02 -5.71 -1.25
N LEU A 34 24.35 -5.82 0.04
CA LEU A 34 25.65 -6.34 0.49
C LEU A 34 25.91 -7.76 -0.02
N SER A 35 24.90 -8.63 0.01
CA SER A 35 25.02 -10.01 -0.47
C SER A 35 25.25 -10.12 -1.98
N ARG A 36 24.84 -9.10 -2.76
CA ARG A 36 25.02 -9.03 -4.20
C ARG A 36 26.31 -8.32 -4.61
N GLY A 37 27.08 -7.79 -3.67
CA GLY A 37 28.27 -6.97 -3.95
C GLY A 37 27.93 -5.57 -4.48
N GLU A 38 26.69 -5.14 -4.27
CA GLU A 38 26.22 -3.81 -4.67
C GLU A 38 26.61 -2.75 -3.63
N PRO A 39 26.87 -1.50 -4.03
CA PRO A 39 27.14 -0.43 -3.09
C PRO A 39 25.94 -0.19 -2.16
N ALA A 40 26.22 0.21 -0.92
CA ALA A 40 25.18 0.55 0.04
C ALA A 40 24.25 1.65 -0.54
N GLY A 41 22.97 1.31 -0.69
CA GLY A 41 21.98 2.21 -1.29
C GLY A 41 21.71 2.02 -2.80
N SER A 42 22.25 0.98 -3.45
CA SER A 42 22.06 0.77 -4.91
C SER A 42 20.62 0.38 -5.33
N GLY A 43 19.74 0.07 -4.39
CA GLY A 43 18.32 -0.11 -4.69
C GLY A 43 17.46 -0.26 -3.44
N GLY A 44 16.65 0.76 -3.15
CA GLY A 44 15.54 0.62 -2.21
C GLY A 44 14.42 -0.19 -2.85
N SER A 45 13.74 -1.03 -2.08
CA SER A 45 12.57 -1.75 -2.59
C SER A 45 11.41 -0.79 -2.79
N VAL A 46 10.69 -0.97 -3.91
CA VAL A 46 9.40 -0.28 -4.17
C VAL A 46 8.41 -0.50 -3.01
N LEU A 47 8.53 -1.63 -2.30
CA LEU A 47 7.73 -1.90 -1.12
C LEU A 47 8.08 -0.97 0.05
N ALA A 48 9.37 -0.73 0.33
CA ALA A 48 9.80 0.24 1.35
C ALA A 48 9.27 1.64 1.03
N ASP A 49 9.34 2.07 -0.23
CA ASP A 49 8.82 3.37 -0.67
C ASP A 49 7.31 3.48 -0.42
N ARG A 50 6.55 2.45 -0.83
CA ARG A 50 5.08 2.41 -0.60
C ARG A 50 4.71 2.38 0.88
N VAL A 51 5.46 1.66 1.71
CA VAL A 51 5.24 1.65 3.16
C VAL A 51 5.55 3.02 3.76
N HIS A 52 6.59 3.71 3.29
CA HIS A 52 6.91 5.06 3.72
C HIS A 52 5.79 6.06 3.35
N GLU A 53 5.28 6.01 2.13
CA GLU A 53 4.14 6.81 1.69
C GLU A 53 2.87 6.51 2.51
N GLY A 54 2.58 5.23 2.74
CA GLY A 54 1.45 4.79 3.56
C GLY A 54 1.55 5.27 5.00
N LEU A 55 2.74 5.25 5.58
CA LEU A 55 3.01 5.78 6.91
C LEU A 55 2.79 7.31 6.96
N ALA A 56 3.24 8.05 5.95
CA ALA A 56 2.98 9.48 5.85
C ALA A 56 1.48 9.79 5.74
N ALA A 57 0.73 8.99 4.97
CA ALA A 57 -0.72 9.10 4.87
C ALA A 57 -1.42 8.81 6.21
N ALA A 58 -1.04 7.74 6.91
CA ALA A 58 -1.61 7.37 8.20
C ALA A 58 -1.37 8.46 9.26
N ASN A 59 -0.21 9.12 9.26
CA ASN A 59 0.04 10.26 10.14
C ASN A 59 -0.87 11.46 9.84
N ARG A 60 -1.15 11.74 8.56
CA ARG A 60 -2.13 12.80 8.19
C ARG A 60 -3.53 12.47 8.70
N VAL A 61 -3.94 11.20 8.61
CA VAL A 61 -5.22 10.72 9.16
C VAL A 61 -5.28 10.96 10.67
N LEU A 62 -4.25 10.53 11.42
CA LEU A 62 -4.16 10.74 12.86
C LEU A 62 -4.25 12.22 13.25
N VAL A 63 -3.57 13.10 12.53
CA VAL A 63 -3.66 14.56 12.74
C VAL A 63 -5.09 15.06 12.50
N GLY A 64 -5.77 14.55 11.47
CA GLY A 64 -7.17 14.84 11.18
C GLY A 64 -8.12 14.38 12.30
N VAL A 65 -7.94 13.15 12.81
CA VAL A 65 -8.74 12.57 13.89
C VAL A 65 -8.60 13.38 15.18
N ARG A 66 -7.35 13.71 15.57
CA ARG A 66 -7.07 14.51 16.78
C ARG A 66 -7.65 15.92 16.71
N ALA A 67 -7.70 16.48 15.51
CA ALA A 67 -8.29 17.79 15.30
C ALA A 67 -9.83 17.77 15.20
N GLY A 68 -10.48 16.60 15.32
CA GLY A 68 -11.92 16.45 15.13
C GLY A 68 -12.37 16.70 13.69
N ARG A 69 -11.44 16.70 12.73
CA ARG A 69 -11.67 16.97 11.30
C ARG A 69 -11.79 15.71 10.45
N TRP A 70 -11.74 14.55 11.09
CA TRP A 70 -11.85 13.28 10.39
C TRP A 70 -13.32 12.93 10.17
N SER A 71 -13.70 12.80 8.90
CA SER A 71 -14.88 12.06 8.48
C SER A 71 -14.39 10.79 7.81
N ALA A 72 -14.80 9.63 8.33
CA ALA A 72 -14.44 8.36 7.73
C ALA A 72 -14.86 8.36 6.24
N PRO A 73 -13.98 7.92 5.31
CA PRO A 73 -14.37 7.78 3.91
C PRO A 73 -15.57 6.84 3.82
N CYS A 74 -16.67 7.31 3.22
CA CYS A 74 -17.91 6.55 3.03
C CYS A 74 -17.73 5.21 2.28
N HIS A 75 -16.57 5.01 1.63
CA HIS A 75 -16.19 3.78 0.95
C HIS A 75 -16.01 2.56 1.88
N LEU A 76 -15.73 2.76 3.17
CA LEU A 76 -15.48 1.66 4.12
C LEU A 76 -16.74 1.16 4.85
N ASP A 77 -17.88 1.84 4.66
CA ASP A 77 -19.14 1.49 5.29
C ASP A 77 -20.16 1.07 4.23
N PRO A 78 -20.53 -0.23 4.13
CA PRO A 78 -21.50 -0.70 3.15
C PRO A 78 -22.92 -0.15 3.38
N ALA A 79 -23.19 0.46 4.54
CA ALA A 79 -24.45 1.12 4.86
C ALA A 79 -24.44 2.64 4.57
N CYS A 80 -23.32 3.19 4.12
CA CYS A 80 -23.25 4.61 3.79
C CYS A 80 -24.03 4.88 2.50
N PRO A 81 -25.05 5.76 2.49
CA PRO A 81 -25.76 6.09 1.26
C PRO A 81 -24.76 6.74 0.29
N HIS A 82 -24.52 6.06 -0.84
CA HIS A 82 -23.80 6.64 -1.98
C HIS A 82 -24.48 7.97 -2.34
N ARG A 83 -23.86 9.10 -1.98
CA ARG A 83 -24.30 10.40 -2.43
C ARG A 83 -23.77 10.57 -3.86
N PRO A 84 -24.65 10.68 -4.89
CA PRO A 84 -24.21 10.63 -6.29
C PRO A 84 -23.36 11.84 -6.74
N ASP A 85 -23.24 12.88 -5.92
CA ASP A 85 -22.63 14.16 -6.33
C ASP A 85 -21.23 14.44 -5.76
N CYS A 86 -20.61 13.48 -5.05
CA CYS A 86 -19.19 13.60 -4.71
C CYS A 86 -18.37 13.14 -5.92
N GLY A 87 -18.08 14.07 -6.82
CA GLY A 87 -17.19 13.89 -7.96
C GLY A 87 -15.91 13.16 -7.53
N GLY A 88 -15.77 11.92 -8.00
CA GLY A 88 -14.57 11.13 -7.76
C GLY A 88 -13.32 11.82 -8.34
N PRO A 89 -12.12 11.49 -7.84
CA PRO A 89 -10.90 11.91 -8.50
C PRO A 89 -10.92 11.45 -9.96
N PRO A 90 -10.28 12.18 -10.90
CA PRO A 90 -10.28 11.81 -12.31
C PRO A 90 -9.81 10.36 -12.45
N SER A 91 -10.67 9.55 -13.06
CA SER A 91 -10.40 8.18 -13.44
C SER A 91 -9.17 8.20 -14.35
N PHE A 92 -8.02 7.73 -13.86
CA PHE A 92 -6.91 7.36 -14.73
C PHE A 92 -7.41 6.16 -15.54
N GLY A 93 -7.56 6.38 -16.85
CA GLY A 93 -8.28 5.51 -17.77
C GLY A 93 -7.95 4.02 -17.59
N ALA A 94 -8.92 3.28 -17.04
CA ALA A 94 -9.09 1.87 -17.33
C ALA A 94 -9.62 1.74 -18.77
N GLY A 95 -8.70 1.81 -19.73
CA GLY A 95 -8.92 1.24 -21.05
C GLY A 95 -8.92 -0.28 -20.92
N ALA A 96 -10.07 -0.86 -20.60
CA ALA A 96 -10.27 -2.29 -20.76
C ALA A 96 -10.31 -2.61 -22.26
N GLN A 97 -9.33 -3.38 -22.74
CA GLN A 97 -9.51 -4.21 -23.91
C GLN A 97 -9.09 -5.63 -23.50
N GLU A 98 -10.03 -6.57 -23.66
CA GLU A 98 -9.98 -7.95 -23.17
C GLU A 98 -8.70 -8.73 -23.54
N PRO A 99 -8.33 -9.76 -22.76
CA PRO A 99 -7.34 -10.74 -23.19
C PRO A 99 -7.99 -11.87 -24.02
N PRO A 100 -7.66 -12.07 -25.30
CA PRO A 100 -7.88 -13.34 -25.95
C PRO A 100 -6.58 -14.16 -25.89
N GLY A 101 -6.62 -15.31 -25.22
CA GLY A 101 -5.62 -16.36 -25.44
C GLY A 101 -5.04 -16.98 -24.19
N SER A 102 -5.74 -18.02 -23.71
CA SER A 102 -5.21 -19.24 -23.09
C SER A 102 -3.67 -19.41 -23.21
N TRP A 103 -2.95 -19.10 -22.13
CA TRP A 103 -1.56 -19.55 -21.98
C TRP A 103 -1.56 -20.99 -21.46
N VAL A 104 -1.71 -21.95 -22.38
CA VAL A 104 -1.38 -23.34 -22.12
C VAL A 104 0.16 -23.43 -21.94
N PRO A 105 0.68 -24.01 -20.85
CA PRO A 105 2.11 -24.26 -20.73
C PRO A 105 2.51 -25.39 -21.69
N ARG A 106 3.32 -25.09 -22.71
CA ARG A 106 3.98 -26.12 -23.52
C ARG A 106 5.14 -26.71 -22.72
N ILE A 107 4.91 -27.92 -22.22
CA ILE A 107 5.93 -28.83 -21.71
C ILE A 107 6.49 -29.63 -22.91
N GLY A 108 7.81 -29.69 -23.03
CA GLY A 108 8.56 -30.69 -23.81
C GLY A 108 8.99 -30.30 -25.22
N HIS A 109 10.30 -30.23 -25.49
CA HIS A 109 11.13 -31.34 -26.01
C HIS A 109 12.41 -30.78 -26.65
N GLU A 110 13.59 -31.24 -26.23
CA GLU A 110 14.87 -30.99 -26.93
C GLU A 110 14.90 -31.65 -28.32
N PRO A 111 15.72 -31.12 -29.24
CA PRO A 111 16.53 -31.96 -30.11
C PRO A 111 18.02 -31.56 -30.08
N GLY A 112 18.87 -32.58 -30.02
CA GLY A 112 20.32 -32.44 -30.00
C GLY A 112 20.96 -32.19 -31.36
N GLU A 113 22.27 -31.94 -31.29
CA GLU A 113 23.28 -32.16 -32.32
C GLU A 113 24.45 -32.93 -31.70
#